data_AF-A0A6L7TK53-F1
#
_entry.id   AF-A0A6L7TK53-F1
#
_cell.length_a   1.000
_cell.length_b   1.000
_cell.length_c   1.000
_cell.angle_alpha   90.00
_cell.angle_beta   90.00
_cell.angle_gamma   90.00
#
_symmetry.space_group_name_H-M   'P 1'
#
loop_
_entity.id
_entity.type
_entity.pdbx_description
1 polymer ?
#
loop_
_entity_poly.entity_id
_entity_poly.type
_entity_poly.pdbx_seq_one_letter_code
_entity_poly.pdbx_strand_id
1 'polypeptide(L)'
;MRVPLILVISLILIITVQTAALASPSSQETISIRGKVVNGTAGFSVPDGLVVLMLITGPDGTLAGTGQTVAAPDGSFAFDDAQRVAGGAYTLSLDYGGVFYGLTLAPDELSGEQVITVYEPTEDAGIIVVDRHVMVVTGFDVTQRMATVTEFVRFANPTDRTLKPNLETARPGMFSFMRFALPPDAANVTVQSNLQGGEIISVGSGFALTAPVPPGEHSVDFAYTFPYQGGEVAYRNSLPQGASIFQILVPDRWEGIEISGLDSRPPVGIQEGVYRAWEGRGIPAGPGVELRIDGLPQPGVLASVGATLSGSSFWLTAIPSAMGAFLLALLALGLVRRYRPAIATDSTLSFSESDMGLSPQRSVIVSALAALDNRYHNGELEEADYLAHRSELVAEALGEYPYEENGEASEDDKLITDEQSGERYA
;
A
#
# COMPACT_ATOMS: atom_id res chain seq x y z
N MET A 1 -99.57 -10.91 9.36
CA MET A 1 -100.49 -9.87 9.87
C MET A 1 -99.96 -9.38 11.20
N ARG A 2 -99.52 -8.11 11.24
CA ARG A 2 -99.39 -7.17 12.37
C ARG A 2 -98.79 -7.63 13.72
N VAL A 3 -97.68 -6.97 14.07
CA VAL A 3 -96.98 -6.87 15.37
C VAL A 3 -97.84 -6.09 16.39
N PRO A 4 -97.64 -6.30 17.71
CA PRO A 4 -97.16 -5.23 18.62
C PRO A 4 -96.08 -5.76 19.62
N LEU A 5 -94.94 -5.09 19.89
CA LEU A 5 -94.71 -3.86 20.72
C LEU A 5 -95.13 -4.10 22.19
N ILE A 6 -94.35 -4.01 23.30
CA ILE A 6 -93.34 -3.06 23.82
C ILE A 6 -92.67 -3.71 25.07
N LEU A 7 -91.38 -3.42 25.36
CA LEU A 7 -90.72 -3.04 26.66
C LEU A 7 -89.27 -3.58 26.73
N VAL A 8 -88.21 -2.78 26.50
CA VAL A 8 -87.59 -1.72 27.34
C VAL A 8 -86.44 -2.28 28.20
N ILE A 9 -85.32 -1.53 28.20
CA ILE A 9 -84.20 -1.42 29.17
C ILE A 9 -82.81 -1.87 28.68
N SER A 10 -82.02 -0.84 28.34
CA SER A 10 -80.58 -0.61 28.62
C SER A 10 -79.51 -1.60 28.13
N LEU A 11 -78.46 -1.09 27.48
CA LEU A 11 -77.31 -0.49 28.17
C LEU A 11 -76.09 -0.29 27.20
N ILE A 12 -75.63 0.95 27.10
CA ILE A 12 -74.27 1.41 26.69
C ILE A 12 -73.87 1.18 25.21
N LEU A 13 -74.01 2.24 24.40
CA LEU A 13 -73.23 2.45 23.17
C LEU A 13 -72.16 3.51 23.47
N ILE A 14 -70.91 3.08 23.60
CA ILE A 14 -69.74 3.95 23.72
C ILE A 14 -69.51 4.58 22.34
N ILE A 15 -69.72 5.89 22.23
CA ILE A 15 -69.32 6.68 21.06
C ILE A 15 -67.83 6.99 21.21
N THR A 16 -66.97 6.20 20.58
CA THR A 16 -65.58 6.58 20.31
C THR A 16 -65.56 7.58 19.16
N VAL A 17 -65.38 8.87 19.48
CA VAL A 17 -65.03 9.90 18.49
C VAL A 17 -63.57 9.67 18.12
N GLN A 18 -63.35 9.01 16.98
CA GLN A 18 -62.02 8.86 16.39
C GLN A 18 -61.71 10.17 15.66
N THR A 19 -60.92 11.04 16.28
CA THR A 19 -60.32 12.18 15.58
C THR A 19 -59.32 11.63 14.58
N ALA A 20 -59.76 11.45 13.34
CA ALA A 20 -58.86 11.32 12.20
C ALA A 20 -58.05 12.63 12.13
N ALA A 21 -56.82 12.59 12.64
CA ALA A 21 -55.84 13.61 12.31
C ALA A 21 -55.66 13.55 10.79
N LEU A 22 -56.19 14.55 10.09
CA LEU A 22 -55.82 14.82 8.71
C LEU A 22 -54.32 15.11 8.74
N ALA A 23 -53.50 14.10 8.42
CA ALA A 23 -52.13 14.33 8.03
C ALA A 23 -52.21 15.21 6.78
N SER A 24 -51.85 16.48 6.90
CA SER A 24 -51.58 17.31 5.74
C SER A 24 -50.54 16.55 4.90
N PRO A 25 -50.77 16.32 3.59
CA PRO A 25 -49.70 15.85 2.74
C PRO A 25 -48.57 16.87 2.88
N SER A 26 -47.40 16.44 3.34
CA SER A 26 -46.21 17.25 3.17
C SER A 26 -46.10 17.47 1.66
N SER A 27 -46.31 18.69 1.20
CA SER A 27 -46.01 19.08 -0.17
C SER A 27 -44.50 18.93 -0.32
N GLN A 28 -44.04 17.73 -0.68
CA GLN A 28 -42.69 17.55 -1.18
C GLN A 28 -42.58 18.48 -2.38
N GLU A 29 -41.66 19.42 -2.32
CA GLU A 29 -41.38 20.29 -3.44
C GLU A 29 -40.92 19.38 -4.59
N THR A 30 -41.71 19.31 -5.66
CA THR A 30 -41.36 18.57 -6.86
C THR A 30 -40.76 19.54 -7.89
N ILE A 31 -39.89 19.00 -8.74
CA ILE A 31 -39.29 19.71 -9.86
C ILE A 31 -39.53 18.90 -11.14
N SER A 32 -39.79 19.62 -12.24
CA SER A 32 -39.82 19.03 -13.57
C SER A 32 -38.41 19.05 -14.16
N ILE A 33 -37.93 17.89 -14.61
CA ILE A 33 -36.65 17.72 -15.30
C ILE A 33 -36.95 17.35 -16.74
N ARG A 34 -36.39 18.10 -17.69
CA ARG A 34 -36.59 17.90 -19.14
C ARG A 34 -35.26 17.72 -19.82
N GLY A 35 -35.25 16.91 -20.87
CA GLY A 35 -34.04 16.67 -21.61
C GLY A 35 -34.28 16.02 -22.96
N LYS A 36 -33.16 15.77 -23.63
CA LYS A 36 -33.12 15.17 -24.94
C LYS A 36 -31.99 14.14 -25.03
N VAL A 37 -32.30 12.97 -25.55
CA VAL A 37 -31.31 12.00 -25.98
C VAL A 37 -30.93 12.32 -27.42
N VAL A 38 -29.63 12.36 -27.71
CA VAL A 38 -29.09 12.58 -29.06
C VAL A 38 -28.09 11.46 -29.40
N ASN A 39 -28.06 11.03 -30.65
CA ASN A 39 -27.02 10.13 -31.13
C ASN A 39 -25.84 10.97 -31.64
N GLY A 40 -24.69 10.84 -30.99
CA GLY A 40 -23.47 11.56 -31.33
C GLY A 40 -22.69 10.94 -32.49
N THR A 41 -23.05 9.73 -32.93
CA THR A 41 -22.42 9.08 -34.08
C THR A 41 -22.99 9.63 -35.40
N ALA A 42 -22.11 10.08 -36.28
CA ALA A 42 -22.49 10.73 -37.54
C ALA A 42 -23.32 9.79 -38.43
N GLY A 43 -24.47 10.29 -38.89
CA GLY A 43 -25.38 9.55 -39.78
C GLY A 43 -26.34 8.60 -39.07
N PHE A 44 -26.32 8.54 -37.74
CA PHE A 44 -27.26 7.73 -36.96
C PHE A 44 -28.33 8.62 -36.31
N SER A 45 -29.57 8.12 -36.29
CA SER A 45 -30.67 8.75 -35.56
C SER A 45 -30.71 8.26 -34.11
N VAL A 46 -31.50 8.94 -33.28
CA VAL A 46 -31.80 8.47 -31.93
C VAL A 46 -32.59 7.15 -32.03
N PRO A 47 -32.18 6.10 -31.32
CA PRO A 47 -32.95 4.86 -31.23
C PRO A 47 -34.31 5.07 -30.54
N ASP A 48 -35.33 4.37 -31.02
CA ASP A 48 -36.65 4.39 -30.39
C ASP A 48 -36.65 3.60 -29.08
N GLY A 49 -37.51 4.01 -28.14
CA GLY A 49 -37.80 3.23 -26.94
C GLY A 49 -36.70 3.22 -25.87
N LEU A 50 -35.76 4.18 -25.93
CA LEU A 50 -34.74 4.34 -24.89
C LEU A 50 -35.40 4.70 -23.55
N VAL A 51 -35.11 3.91 -22.52
CA VAL A 51 -35.59 4.14 -21.16
C VAL A 51 -34.55 5.00 -20.41
N VAL A 52 -34.97 6.19 -20.01
CA VAL A 52 -34.16 7.08 -19.17
C VAL A 52 -34.53 6.85 -17.72
N LEU A 53 -33.52 6.52 -16.92
CA LEU A 53 -33.60 6.34 -15.48
C LEU A 53 -33.11 7.60 -14.77
N MET A 54 -33.77 7.94 -13.68
CA MET A 54 -33.37 9.01 -12.78
C MET A 54 -33.11 8.42 -11.40
N LEU A 55 -31.95 8.74 -10.84
CA LEU A 55 -31.56 8.43 -9.46
C LEU A 55 -31.39 9.75 -8.70
N ILE A 56 -32.05 9.88 -7.55
CA ILE A 56 -31.91 11.05 -6.67
C ILE A 56 -31.22 10.58 -5.40
N THR A 57 -30.06 11.18 -5.10
CA THR A 57 -29.30 10.90 -3.89
C THR A 57 -29.28 12.12 -2.97
N GLY A 58 -29.38 11.89 -1.66
CA GLY A 58 -29.23 12.92 -0.66
C GLY A 58 -27.78 13.41 -0.51
N PRO A 59 -27.54 14.49 0.24
CA PRO A 59 -26.18 15.01 0.50
C PRO A 59 -25.27 14.01 1.21
N ASP A 60 -25.86 13.02 1.89
CA ASP A 60 -25.17 11.91 2.55
C ASP A 60 -24.96 10.69 1.63
N GLY A 61 -25.32 10.81 0.35
CA GLY A 61 -25.23 9.74 -0.66
C GLY A 61 -26.34 8.69 -0.56
N THR A 62 -27.31 8.86 0.35
CA THR A 62 -28.42 7.91 0.48
C THR A 62 -29.40 8.05 -0.67
N LEU A 63 -29.99 6.93 -1.11
CA LEU A 63 -31.01 6.95 -2.14
C LEU A 63 -32.27 7.65 -1.61
N ALA A 64 -32.60 8.81 -2.19
CA ALA A 64 -33.75 9.61 -1.82
C ALA A 64 -34.94 9.38 -2.76
N GLY A 65 -34.69 9.04 -4.03
CA GLY A 65 -35.75 8.81 -5.01
C GLY A 65 -35.27 8.15 -6.29
N THR A 66 -36.22 7.62 -7.06
CA THR A 66 -35.97 7.05 -8.39
C THR A 66 -37.08 7.48 -9.34
N GLY A 67 -36.80 7.49 -10.63
CA GLY A 67 -37.78 7.67 -11.69
C GLY A 67 -37.36 6.93 -12.94
N GLN A 68 -38.33 6.67 -13.81
CA GLN A 68 -38.06 6.18 -15.16
C GLN A 68 -39.04 6.81 -16.15
N THR A 69 -38.59 7.05 -17.36
CA THR A 69 -39.41 7.55 -18.47
C THR A 69 -38.89 6.98 -19.79
N VAL A 70 -39.71 7.00 -20.83
CA VAL A 70 -39.31 6.54 -22.17
C VAL A 70 -39.12 7.76 -23.04
N ALA A 71 -37.96 7.86 -23.70
CA ALA A 71 -37.70 8.93 -24.66
C ALA A 71 -38.66 8.80 -25.86
N ALA A 72 -39.22 9.92 -26.29
CA ALA A 72 -40.01 10.00 -27.51
C ALA A 72 -39.13 9.76 -28.76
N PRO A 73 -39.72 9.52 -29.96
CA PRO A 73 -38.95 9.27 -31.19
C PRO A 73 -38.01 10.41 -31.61
N ASP A 74 -38.25 11.63 -31.12
CA ASP A 74 -37.38 12.79 -31.34
C ASP A 74 -36.26 12.91 -30.28
N GLY A 75 -36.18 11.95 -29.36
CA GLY A 75 -35.25 11.88 -28.24
C GLY A 75 -35.70 12.63 -26.99
N SER A 76 -36.82 13.36 -27.01
CA SER A 76 -37.25 14.15 -25.86
C SER A 76 -37.73 13.27 -24.70
N PHE A 77 -37.40 13.67 -23.47
CA PHE A 77 -37.86 13.01 -22.26
C PHE A 77 -38.17 14.04 -21.16
N ALA A 78 -39.07 13.65 -20.23
CA ALA A 78 -39.42 14.48 -19.10
C ALA A 78 -39.75 13.64 -17.85
N PHE A 79 -39.44 14.20 -16.70
CA PHE A 79 -39.89 13.80 -15.37
C PHE A 79 -40.66 14.97 -14.78
N ASP A 80 -41.98 14.85 -14.62
CA ASP A 80 -42.80 16.00 -14.18
C ASP A 80 -42.84 16.18 -12.66
N ASP A 81 -42.68 15.09 -11.90
CA ASP A 81 -42.82 15.07 -10.43
C ASP A 81 -41.56 14.52 -9.73
N ALA A 82 -40.36 14.96 -10.14
CA ALA A 82 -39.13 14.55 -9.47
C ALA A 82 -39.04 15.21 -8.09
N GLN A 83 -38.73 14.44 -7.05
CA GLN A 83 -38.59 14.98 -5.69
C GLN A 83 -37.42 15.97 -5.64
N ARG A 84 -37.63 17.18 -5.10
CA ARG A 84 -36.57 18.14 -4.85
C ARG A 84 -35.85 17.81 -3.53
N VAL A 85 -34.55 17.58 -3.60
CA VAL A 85 -33.69 17.29 -2.44
C VAL A 85 -32.60 18.35 -2.37
N ALA A 86 -32.66 19.19 -1.34
CA ALA A 86 -31.67 20.23 -1.13
C ALA A 86 -30.29 19.61 -0.88
N GLY A 87 -29.28 20.05 -1.64
CA GLY A 87 -27.91 19.50 -1.58
C GLY A 87 -27.79 18.06 -2.08
N GLY A 88 -28.82 17.50 -2.71
CA GLY A 88 -28.75 16.18 -3.33
C GLY A 88 -28.12 16.19 -4.73
N ALA A 89 -27.99 15.01 -5.34
CA ALA A 89 -27.53 14.85 -6.72
C ALA A 89 -28.53 14.02 -7.54
N TYR A 90 -28.70 14.41 -8.81
CA TYR A 90 -29.64 13.83 -9.76
C TYR A 90 -28.86 13.18 -10.90
N THR A 91 -28.83 11.85 -10.94
CA THR A 91 -28.21 11.11 -12.03
C THR A 91 -29.27 10.71 -13.04
N LEU A 92 -29.15 11.21 -14.26
CA LEU A 92 -29.95 10.77 -15.40
C LEU A 92 -29.10 9.81 -16.22
N SER A 93 -29.58 8.59 -16.44
CA SER A 93 -28.84 7.58 -17.19
C SER A 93 -29.74 6.71 -18.06
N LEU A 94 -29.15 6.10 -19.07
CA LEU A 94 -29.82 5.12 -19.92
C LEU A 94 -28.82 4.07 -20.37
N ASP A 95 -29.30 2.88 -20.73
CA ASP A 95 -28.50 1.88 -21.44
C ASP A 95 -28.74 2.01 -22.95
N TYR A 96 -27.66 2.10 -23.73
CA TYR A 96 -27.70 1.97 -25.17
C TYR A 96 -26.62 1.01 -25.66
N GLY A 97 -27.04 -0.08 -26.29
CA GLY A 97 -26.13 -1.09 -26.81
C GLY A 97 -25.31 -1.78 -25.70
N GLY A 98 -25.82 -1.87 -24.46
CA GLY A 98 -25.10 -2.42 -23.32
C GLY A 98 -24.01 -1.49 -22.76
N VAL A 99 -24.12 -0.18 -23.01
CA VAL A 99 -23.27 0.87 -22.45
C VAL A 99 -24.17 1.86 -21.72
N PHE A 100 -23.80 2.20 -20.49
CA PHE A 100 -24.49 3.22 -19.70
C PHE A 100 -24.01 4.61 -20.08
N TYR A 101 -24.93 5.46 -20.53
CA TYR A 101 -24.71 6.88 -20.80
C TYR A 101 -25.50 7.69 -19.80
N GLY A 102 -24.93 8.77 -19.27
CA GLY A 102 -25.63 9.60 -18.31
C GLY A 102 -24.84 10.81 -17.84
N LEU A 103 -25.51 11.61 -17.03
CA LEU A 103 -24.96 12.78 -16.37
C LEU A 103 -25.47 12.87 -14.94
N THR A 104 -24.67 13.47 -14.07
CA THR A 104 -25.06 13.76 -12.69
C THR A 104 -25.11 15.28 -12.53
N LEU A 105 -26.20 15.77 -11.98
CA LEU A 105 -26.54 17.19 -11.87
C LEU A 105 -26.80 17.57 -10.43
N ALA A 106 -26.40 18.78 -10.06
CA ALA A 106 -26.82 19.43 -8.83
C ALA A 106 -28.24 20.03 -8.98
N PRO A 107 -28.95 20.31 -7.87
CA PRO A 107 -30.35 20.74 -7.91
C PRO A 107 -30.56 22.10 -8.62
N ASP A 108 -29.53 22.93 -8.69
CA ASP A 108 -29.50 24.22 -9.39
C ASP A 108 -29.28 24.08 -10.91
N GLU A 109 -28.65 22.99 -11.36
CA GLU A 109 -28.38 22.70 -12.77
C GLU A 109 -29.61 22.11 -13.51
N LEU A 110 -30.65 21.72 -12.78
CA LEU A 110 -31.89 21.13 -13.33
C LEU A 110 -32.77 22.10 -14.14
N SER A 111 -32.47 23.40 -14.09
CA SER A 111 -33.30 24.46 -14.68
C SER A 111 -33.25 24.52 -16.22
N GLY A 112 -32.34 23.77 -16.84
CA GLY A 112 -32.13 23.72 -18.30
C GLY A 112 -32.54 22.39 -18.95
N GLU A 113 -32.51 22.35 -20.28
CA GLU A 113 -32.67 21.12 -21.05
C GLU A 113 -31.40 20.26 -20.93
N GLN A 114 -31.55 19.05 -20.40
CA GLN A 114 -30.45 18.12 -20.17
C GLN A 114 -30.21 17.28 -21.42
N VAL A 115 -28.96 17.19 -21.89
CA VAL A 115 -28.64 16.41 -23.11
C VAL A 115 -27.86 15.16 -22.73
N ILE A 116 -28.42 13.98 -23.04
CA ILE A 116 -27.70 12.71 -22.95
C ILE A 116 -27.27 12.33 -24.37
N THR A 117 -25.95 12.23 -24.59
CA THR A 117 -25.41 11.80 -25.88
C THR A 117 -25.07 10.32 -25.84
N VAL A 118 -25.67 9.55 -26.74
CA VAL A 118 -25.38 8.13 -26.95
C VAL A 118 -24.54 7.94 -28.19
N TYR A 119 -23.77 6.86 -28.25
CA TYR A 119 -22.92 6.56 -29.40
C TYR A 119 -23.02 5.10 -29.79
N GLU A 120 -22.85 4.83 -31.08
CA GLU A 120 -22.75 3.47 -31.61
C GLU A 120 -21.48 2.78 -31.07
N PRO A 121 -21.55 1.50 -30.68
CA PRO A 121 -20.39 0.77 -30.21
C PRO A 121 -19.46 0.36 -31.35
N THR A 122 -18.18 0.16 -31.03
CA THR A 122 -17.15 -0.48 -31.86
C THR A 122 -16.25 -1.34 -30.99
N GLU A 123 -15.71 -2.43 -31.53
CA GLU A 123 -14.74 -3.29 -30.83
C GLU A 123 -13.29 -2.92 -31.19
N ASP A 124 -13.08 -1.93 -32.06
CA ASP A 124 -11.75 -1.49 -32.48
C ASP A 124 -11.07 -0.64 -31.40
N ALA A 125 -10.18 -1.25 -30.62
CA ALA A 125 -9.38 -0.55 -29.63
C ALA A 125 -8.35 0.42 -30.24
N GLY A 126 -8.09 0.35 -31.55
CA GLY A 126 -7.21 1.27 -32.27
C GLY A 126 -7.73 2.70 -32.35
N ILE A 127 -9.00 2.93 -32.00
CA ILE A 127 -9.57 4.28 -31.91
C ILE A 127 -9.03 5.08 -30.73
N ILE A 128 -8.44 4.42 -29.72
CA ILE A 128 -7.99 5.07 -28.49
C ILE A 128 -6.58 5.61 -28.66
N VAL A 129 -6.39 6.86 -28.24
CA VAL A 129 -5.10 7.56 -28.26
C VAL A 129 -4.65 7.80 -26.84
N VAL A 130 -3.46 7.32 -26.47
CA VAL A 130 -2.86 7.61 -25.17
C VAL A 130 -1.98 8.86 -25.29
N ASP A 131 -2.40 9.95 -24.66
CA ASP A 131 -1.68 11.23 -24.70
C ASP A 131 -0.49 11.23 -23.76
N ARG A 132 -0.70 10.73 -22.54
CA ARG A 132 0.35 10.75 -21.50
C ARG A 132 0.21 9.57 -20.57
N HIS A 133 1.35 8.93 -20.32
CA HIS A 133 1.51 7.86 -19.34
C HIS A 133 2.68 8.22 -18.43
N VAL A 134 2.38 8.60 -17.18
CA VAL A 134 3.40 9.00 -16.19
C VAL A 134 3.51 7.94 -15.12
N MET A 135 4.71 7.42 -14.89
CA MET A 135 5.06 6.53 -13.80
C MET A 135 5.80 7.31 -12.72
N VAL A 136 5.24 7.39 -11.52
CA VAL A 136 5.82 8.09 -10.38
C VAL A 136 6.27 7.09 -9.34
N VAL A 137 7.57 7.02 -9.07
CA VAL A 137 8.10 6.22 -7.97
C VAL A 137 7.89 7.00 -6.68
N THR A 138 7.02 6.52 -5.80
CA THR A 138 6.65 7.25 -4.57
C THR A 138 7.55 6.88 -3.39
N GLY A 139 8.14 5.68 -3.38
CA GLY A 139 9.05 5.26 -2.32
C GLY A 139 9.71 3.90 -2.55
N PHE A 140 10.63 3.57 -1.63
CA PHE A 140 11.30 2.27 -1.57
C PHE A 140 11.24 1.74 -0.13
N ASP A 141 10.81 0.50 0.04
CA ASP A 141 11.10 -0.29 1.24
C ASP A 141 12.42 -1.01 1.01
N VAL A 142 13.49 -0.47 1.57
CA VAL A 142 14.85 -0.97 1.41
C VAL A 142 15.05 -2.34 2.06
N THR A 143 14.30 -2.64 3.13
CA THR A 143 14.42 -3.91 3.87
C THR A 143 13.80 -5.04 3.06
N GLN A 144 12.64 -4.79 2.47
CA GLN A 144 11.92 -5.74 1.63
C GLN A 144 12.36 -5.71 0.15
N ARG A 145 13.15 -4.71 -0.23
CA ARG A 145 13.53 -4.40 -1.63
C ARG A 145 12.31 -4.26 -2.54
N MET A 146 11.36 -3.46 -2.08
CA MET A 146 10.12 -3.17 -2.81
C MET A 146 10.10 -1.70 -3.21
N ALA A 147 9.72 -1.43 -4.45
CA ALA A 147 9.43 -0.08 -4.92
C ALA A 147 7.91 0.14 -4.95
N THR A 148 7.45 1.30 -4.49
CA THR A 148 6.06 1.72 -4.60
C THR A 148 5.92 2.70 -5.75
N VAL A 149 4.94 2.45 -6.62
CA VAL A 149 4.70 3.25 -7.82
C VAL A 149 3.25 3.64 -7.92
N THR A 150 3.02 4.84 -8.44
CA THR A 150 1.72 5.29 -8.91
C THR A 150 1.85 5.73 -10.36
N GLU A 151 1.00 5.21 -11.22
CA GLU A 151 0.94 5.56 -12.63
C GLU A 151 -0.34 6.31 -12.95
N PHE A 152 -0.21 7.31 -13.81
CA PHE A 152 -1.31 8.16 -14.29
C PHE A 152 -1.35 8.06 -15.80
N VAL A 153 -2.46 7.56 -16.35
CA VAL A 153 -2.66 7.44 -17.80
C VAL A 153 -3.81 8.32 -18.23
N ARG A 154 -3.52 9.22 -19.16
CA ARG A 154 -4.49 10.10 -19.83
C ARG A 154 -4.60 9.65 -21.28
N PHE A 155 -5.83 9.40 -21.71
CA PHE A 155 -6.13 8.92 -23.05
C PHE A 155 -7.48 9.47 -23.51
N ALA A 156 -7.63 9.56 -24.82
CA ALA A 156 -8.82 10.06 -25.46
C ALA A 156 -9.39 9.02 -26.42
N ASN A 157 -10.71 9.05 -26.56
CA ASN A 157 -11.39 8.52 -27.72
C ASN A 157 -11.81 9.71 -28.61
N PRO A 158 -11.02 10.07 -29.63
CA PRO A 158 -11.30 11.21 -30.51
C PRO A 158 -12.37 10.93 -31.57
N THR A 159 -12.96 9.73 -31.58
CA THR A 159 -13.96 9.32 -32.58
C THR A 159 -15.39 9.61 -32.09
N ASP A 160 -16.38 9.31 -32.92
CA ASP A 160 -17.80 9.43 -32.60
C ASP A 160 -18.45 8.08 -32.22
N ARG A 161 -17.63 7.10 -31.81
CA ARG A 161 -18.07 5.75 -31.42
C ARG A 161 -17.52 5.37 -30.08
N THR A 162 -18.27 4.58 -29.32
CA THR A 162 -17.81 4.05 -28.03
C THR A 162 -17.04 2.75 -28.24
N LEU A 163 -15.81 2.67 -27.73
CA LEU A 163 -15.14 1.37 -27.62
C LEU A 163 -15.93 0.51 -26.63
N LYS A 164 -16.51 -0.59 -27.09
CA LYS A 164 -17.18 -1.58 -26.26
C LYS A 164 -16.36 -2.87 -26.33
N PRO A 165 -15.63 -3.23 -25.28
CA PRO A 165 -14.87 -4.47 -25.28
C PRO A 165 -15.78 -5.70 -25.35
N ASN A 166 -15.33 -6.74 -26.04
CA ASN A 166 -16.04 -8.01 -26.19
C ASN A 166 -15.14 -9.17 -25.73
N LEU A 167 -15.49 -9.74 -24.56
CA LEU A 167 -14.74 -10.82 -23.91
C LEU A 167 -14.90 -12.16 -24.62
N GLU A 168 -16.00 -12.38 -25.34
CA GLU A 168 -16.26 -13.63 -26.06
C GLU A 168 -15.45 -13.73 -27.37
N THR A 169 -15.21 -12.58 -28.00
CA THR A 169 -14.45 -12.48 -29.26
C THR A 169 -12.96 -12.21 -29.03
N ALA A 170 -12.51 -12.15 -27.78
CA ALA A 170 -11.11 -11.93 -27.41
C ALA A 170 -10.21 -13.06 -27.96
N ARG A 171 -9.59 -12.83 -29.12
CA ARG A 171 -8.64 -13.75 -29.74
C ARG A 171 -7.21 -13.35 -29.35
N PRO A 172 -6.26 -14.31 -29.27
CA PRO A 172 -4.84 -13.97 -29.11
C PRO A 172 -4.39 -12.98 -30.18
N GLY A 173 -4.05 -11.75 -29.77
CA GLY A 173 -3.57 -10.68 -30.66
C GLY A 173 -4.63 -9.68 -31.13
N MET A 174 -5.93 -9.94 -30.91
CA MET A 174 -7.03 -9.00 -31.15
C MET A 174 -7.82 -8.83 -29.85
N PHE A 175 -7.36 -7.89 -29.04
CA PHE A 175 -8.00 -7.56 -27.77
C PHE A 175 -8.69 -6.21 -27.93
N SER A 176 -9.99 -6.17 -27.71
CA SER A 176 -10.81 -4.94 -27.72
C SER A 176 -10.74 -4.19 -26.37
N PHE A 177 -9.72 -4.45 -25.55
CA PHE A 177 -9.56 -3.94 -24.19
C PHE A 177 -8.41 -2.93 -24.08
N MET A 178 -8.61 -1.94 -23.23
CA MET A 178 -7.50 -1.15 -22.69
C MET A 178 -6.65 -2.05 -21.78
N ARG A 179 -5.32 -2.05 -21.98
CA ARG A 179 -4.40 -2.94 -21.28
C ARG A 179 -3.22 -2.16 -20.75
N PHE A 180 -2.84 -2.46 -19.52
CA PHE A 180 -1.77 -1.78 -18.81
C PHE A 180 -0.78 -2.83 -18.32
N ALA A 181 0.48 -2.70 -18.74
CA ALA A 181 1.52 -3.60 -18.30
C ALA A 181 1.97 -3.22 -16.88
N LEU A 182 2.34 -4.22 -16.10
CA LEU A 182 3.00 -4.03 -14.81
C LEU A 182 4.43 -4.60 -14.88
N PRO A 183 5.35 -4.09 -14.04
CA PRO A 183 6.65 -4.72 -13.85
C PRO A 183 6.51 -6.18 -13.37
N PRO A 184 7.57 -6.99 -13.56
CA PRO A 184 7.59 -8.36 -13.05
C PRO A 184 7.28 -8.41 -11.54
N ASP A 185 6.51 -9.42 -11.14
CA ASP A 185 6.15 -9.70 -9.75
C ASP A 185 5.47 -8.52 -9.01
N ALA A 186 4.80 -7.63 -9.76
CA ALA A 186 3.99 -6.58 -9.18
C ALA A 186 2.84 -7.14 -8.32
N ALA A 187 2.59 -6.47 -7.19
CA ALA A 187 1.59 -6.83 -6.20
C ALA A 187 0.86 -5.59 -5.68
N ASN A 188 -0.20 -5.81 -4.90
CA ASN A 188 -1.01 -4.76 -4.26
C ASN A 188 -1.57 -3.73 -5.26
N VAL A 189 -1.98 -4.21 -6.45
CA VAL A 189 -2.49 -3.37 -7.53
C VAL A 189 -3.82 -2.76 -7.10
N THR A 190 -3.87 -1.43 -7.08
CA THR A 190 -5.08 -0.64 -6.84
C THR A 190 -5.33 0.22 -8.06
N VAL A 191 -6.51 0.11 -8.67
CA VAL A 191 -6.85 0.83 -9.90
C VAL A 191 -8.03 1.76 -9.64
N GLN A 192 -7.93 2.98 -10.15
CA GLN A 192 -8.99 3.98 -10.16
C GLN A 192 -9.18 4.47 -11.60
N SER A 193 -10.42 4.57 -12.04
CA SER A 193 -10.77 4.97 -13.39
C SER A 193 -11.99 5.88 -13.35
N ASN A 194 -12.06 6.84 -14.27
CA ASN A 194 -13.26 7.64 -14.48
C ASN A 194 -14.27 6.95 -15.44
N LEU A 195 -13.90 5.82 -16.03
CA LEU A 195 -14.80 5.03 -16.87
C LEU A 195 -15.90 4.39 -16.03
N GLN A 196 -17.11 4.37 -16.56
CA GLN A 196 -18.27 3.83 -15.86
C GLN A 196 -18.50 2.35 -16.21
N GLY A 197 -18.69 1.53 -15.17
CA GLY A 197 -18.95 0.10 -15.31
C GLY A 197 -17.70 -0.72 -15.68
N GLY A 198 -17.93 -1.96 -16.10
CA GLY A 198 -16.87 -2.92 -16.41
C GLY A 198 -16.15 -3.48 -15.19
N GLU A 199 -15.13 -4.29 -15.46
CA GLU A 199 -14.33 -5.01 -14.51
C GLU A 199 -12.84 -4.81 -14.81
N ILE A 200 -12.02 -4.99 -13.77
CA ILE A 200 -10.57 -5.07 -13.88
C ILE A 200 -10.20 -6.55 -13.90
N ILE A 201 -9.59 -7.01 -14.99
CA ILE A 201 -9.17 -8.40 -15.15
C ILE A 201 -7.66 -8.49 -15.30
N SER A 202 -7.04 -9.52 -14.71
CA SER A 202 -5.61 -9.78 -14.89
C SER A 202 -5.35 -10.40 -16.26
N VAL A 203 -4.42 -9.83 -17.03
CA VAL A 203 -4.08 -10.30 -18.39
C VAL A 203 -2.57 -10.22 -18.60
N GLY A 204 -1.93 -11.35 -18.89
CA GLY A 204 -0.48 -11.40 -19.07
C GLY A 204 0.27 -10.99 -17.80
N SER A 205 1.19 -10.04 -17.92
CA SER A 205 1.93 -9.44 -16.79
C SER A 205 1.30 -8.16 -16.26
N GLY A 206 0.03 -7.90 -16.55
CA GLY A 206 -0.65 -6.67 -16.15
C GLY A 206 -2.15 -6.86 -15.99
N PHE A 207 -2.91 -5.81 -16.28
CA PHE A 207 -4.37 -5.84 -16.19
C PHE A 207 -5.04 -5.20 -17.41
N ALA A 208 -6.32 -5.49 -17.58
CA ALA A 208 -7.16 -4.90 -18.59
C ALA A 208 -8.44 -4.33 -17.99
N LEU A 209 -8.96 -3.29 -18.62
CA LEU A 209 -10.27 -2.72 -18.29
C LEU A 209 -11.29 -3.18 -19.32
N THR A 210 -12.41 -3.72 -18.84
CA THR A 210 -13.55 -4.13 -19.68
C THR A 210 -14.63 -3.06 -19.77
N ALA A 211 -14.42 -1.92 -19.10
CA ALA A 211 -15.29 -0.75 -19.16
C ALA A 211 -15.35 -0.20 -20.60
N PRO A 212 -16.55 0.17 -21.09
CA PRO A 212 -16.67 0.92 -22.34
C PRO A 212 -15.93 2.27 -22.27
N VAL A 213 -15.36 2.70 -23.39
CA VAL A 213 -14.69 4.00 -23.51
C VAL A 213 -15.47 4.88 -24.48
N PRO A 214 -16.39 5.74 -24.00
CA PRO A 214 -17.13 6.63 -24.87
C PRO A 214 -16.22 7.72 -25.45
N PRO A 215 -16.65 8.45 -26.50
CA PRO A 215 -15.95 9.63 -27.00
C PRO A 215 -15.58 10.64 -25.90
N GLY A 216 -14.40 11.24 -26.02
CA GLY A 216 -13.87 12.24 -25.08
C GLY A 216 -12.63 11.79 -24.32
N GLU A 217 -12.27 12.58 -23.31
CA GLU A 217 -11.06 12.44 -22.48
C GLU A 217 -11.32 11.54 -21.26
N HIS A 218 -10.37 10.65 -20.98
CA HIS A 218 -10.45 9.67 -19.90
C HIS A 218 -9.14 9.51 -19.16
N SER A 219 -9.23 8.90 -17.98
CA SER A 219 -8.07 8.65 -17.17
C SER A 219 -8.16 7.39 -16.34
N VAL A 220 -7.03 6.73 -16.22
CA VAL A 220 -6.84 5.58 -15.35
C VAL A 220 -5.58 5.83 -14.54
N ASP A 221 -5.74 5.76 -13.23
CA ASP A 221 -4.65 5.91 -12.27
C ASP A 221 -4.52 4.58 -11.52
N PHE A 222 -3.31 4.08 -11.35
CA PHE A 222 -3.10 2.82 -10.63
C PHE A 222 -1.82 2.82 -9.82
N ALA A 223 -1.88 2.19 -8.65
CA ALA A 223 -0.75 2.06 -7.75
C ALA A 223 -0.43 0.59 -7.53
N TYR A 224 0.85 0.28 -7.36
CA TYR A 224 1.31 -1.07 -7.09
C TYR A 224 2.69 -1.03 -6.44
N THR A 225 3.10 -2.20 -5.93
CA THR A 225 4.45 -2.43 -5.44
C THR A 225 5.12 -3.50 -6.27
N PHE A 226 6.41 -3.38 -6.57
CA PHE A 226 7.14 -4.43 -7.28
C PHE A 226 8.53 -4.65 -6.64
N PRO A 227 9.03 -5.90 -6.63
CA PRO A 227 10.34 -6.21 -6.07
C PRO A 227 11.47 -5.81 -7.01
N TYR A 228 12.63 -5.50 -6.43
CA TYR A 228 13.87 -5.37 -7.18
C TYR A 228 14.98 -6.22 -6.54
N GLN A 229 15.94 -6.64 -7.35
CA GLN A 229 17.05 -7.50 -6.90
C GLN A 229 18.36 -6.73 -6.95
N GLY A 230 19.12 -6.79 -5.85
CA GLY A 230 20.29 -5.93 -5.71
C GLY A 230 19.88 -4.46 -5.76
N GLY A 231 20.47 -3.71 -6.69
CA GLY A 231 20.24 -2.28 -6.88
C GLY A 231 19.73 -1.96 -8.28
N GLU A 232 19.13 -2.94 -8.96
CA GLU A 232 18.66 -2.77 -10.33
C GLU A 232 17.34 -3.50 -10.59
N VAL A 233 16.63 -3.04 -11.62
CA VAL A 233 15.54 -3.76 -12.25
C VAL A 233 15.59 -3.51 -13.76
N ALA A 234 15.42 -4.56 -14.55
CA ALA A 234 15.37 -4.48 -16.00
C ALA A 234 14.13 -5.23 -16.51
N TYR A 235 13.30 -4.54 -17.28
CA TYR A 235 12.10 -5.13 -17.87
C TYR A 235 11.65 -4.35 -19.09
N ARG A 236 10.86 -5.00 -19.95
CA ARG A 236 10.16 -4.33 -21.05
C ARG A 236 8.79 -3.87 -20.56
N ASN A 237 8.58 -2.55 -20.50
CA ASN A 237 7.27 -1.99 -20.22
C ASN A 237 6.47 -1.93 -21.52
N SER A 238 5.58 -2.91 -21.71
CA SER A 238 4.72 -3.02 -22.90
C SER A 238 3.66 -1.91 -22.89
N LEU A 239 3.46 -1.26 -24.04
CA LEU A 239 2.45 -0.23 -24.22
C LEU A 239 1.52 -0.66 -25.36
N PRO A 240 0.49 -1.49 -25.10
CA PRO A 240 -0.34 -2.06 -26.15
C PRO A 240 -1.10 -1.01 -26.97
N GLN A 241 -1.42 0.14 -26.37
CA GLN A 241 -2.03 1.30 -27.03
C GLN A 241 -1.02 2.38 -27.45
N GLY A 242 0.27 2.16 -27.18
CA GLY A 242 1.31 3.17 -27.36
C GLY A 242 1.16 4.32 -26.36
N ALA A 243 1.96 5.37 -26.54
CA ALA A 243 1.83 6.62 -25.80
C ALA A 243 2.51 7.76 -26.55
N SER A 244 1.84 8.92 -26.64
CA SER A 244 2.47 10.13 -27.17
C SER A 244 3.61 10.59 -26.28
N ILE A 245 3.44 10.50 -24.96
CA ILE A 245 4.49 10.74 -23.96
C ILE A 245 4.44 9.63 -22.90
N PHE A 246 5.56 8.95 -22.70
CA PHE A 246 5.80 8.06 -21.57
C PHE A 246 6.88 8.69 -20.67
N GLN A 247 6.58 8.89 -19.40
CA GLN A 247 7.45 9.62 -18.48
C GLN A 247 7.64 8.86 -17.17
N ILE A 248 8.86 8.81 -16.65
CA ILE A 248 9.16 8.28 -15.32
C ILE A 248 9.66 9.42 -14.44
N LEU A 249 9.10 9.53 -13.25
CA LEU A 249 9.43 10.52 -12.23
C LEU A 249 9.95 9.82 -10.98
N VAL A 250 11.12 10.22 -10.50
CA VAL A 250 11.74 9.71 -9.28
C VAL A 250 12.06 10.88 -8.35
N PRO A 251 11.65 10.87 -7.07
CA PRO A 251 11.96 11.92 -6.10
C PRO A 251 13.46 12.17 -6.02
N ASP A 252 13.86 13.44 -6.02
CA ASP A 252 15.27 13.85 -6.07
C ASP A 252 16.07 13.40 -4.83
N ARG A 253 15.39 13.15 -3.71
CA ARG A 253 15.96 12.58 -2.47
C ARG A 253 16.63 11.21 -2.66
N TRP A 254 16.27 10.48 -3.72
CA TRP A 254 16.86 9.18 -4.05
C TRP A 254 17.98 9.39 -5.07
N GLU A 255 19.16 9.75 -4.58
CA GLU A 255 20.35 9.97 -5.41
C GLU A 255 20.84 8.67 -6.07
N GLY A 256 21.56 8.79 -7.19
CA GLY A 256 22.19 7.65 -7.87
C GLY A 256 21.26 6.78 -8.73
N ILE A 257 19.94 6.97 -8.65
CA ILE A 257 19.01 6.28 -9.57
C ILE A 257 19.19 6.81 -10.99
N GLU A 258 19.38 5.91 -11.94
CA GLU A 258 19.50 6.19 -13.37
C GLU A 258 18.55 5.30 -14.17
N ILE A 259 17.93 5.86 -15.21
CA ILE A 259 16.99 5.14 -16.07
C ILE A 259 17.52 5.11 -17.49
N SER A 260 17.83 3.91 -17.99
CA SER A 260 18.17 3.66 -19.38
C SER A 260 16.90 3.35 -20.19
N GLY A 261 16.86 3.77 -21.45
CA GLY A 261 15.73 3.55 -22.37
C GLY A 261 14.85 4.76 -22.60
N LEU A 262 15.09 5.86 -21.87
CA LEU A 262 14.38 7.13 -21.98
C LEU A 262 15.38 8.30 -21.97
N ASP A 263 14.97 9.45 -22.51
CA ASP A 263 15.80 10.66 -22.48
C ASP A 263 15.68 11.34 -21.12
N SER A 264 16.82 11.67 -20.49
CA SER A 264 16.82 12.49 -19.29
C SER A 264 16.25 13.88 -19.58
N ARG A 265 15.41 14.38 -18.66
CA ARG A 265 14.78 15.69 -18.71
C ARG A 265 15.18 16.52 -17.49
N PRO A 266 15.11 17.86 -17.57
CA PRO A 266 15.31 18.71 -16.41
C PRO A 266 14.37 18.30 -15.26
N PRO A 267 14.82 18.37 -14.00
CA PRO A 267 13.98 18.10 -12.85
C PRO A 267 12.71 18.95 -12.86
N VAL A 268 11.61 18.35 -12.42
CA VAL A 268 10.28 18.97 -12.38
C VAL A 268 9.86 19.14 -10.92
N GLY A 269 9.45 20.35 -10.56
CA GLY A 269 8.80 20.61 -9.28
C GLY A 269 7.31 20.26 -9.37
N ILE A 270 6.86 19.35 -8.52
CA ILE A 270 5.44 19.09 -8.27
C ILE A 270 5.12 19.45 -6.81
N GLN A 271 3.84 19.48 -6.43
CA GLN A 271 3.44 19.91 -5.07
C GLN A 271 4.11 19.10 -3.96
N GLU A 272 4.42 17.82 -4.20
CA GLU A 272 5.06 16.90 -3.25
C GLU A 272 6.60 17.02 -3.19
N GLY A 273 7.23 17.79 -4.08
CA GLY A 273 8.69 17.99 -4.10
C GLY A 273 9.29 18.08 -5.49
N VAL A 274 10.61 17.98 -5.56
CA VAL A 274 11.37 17.98 -6.83
C VAL A 274 11.60 16.54 -7.27
N TYR A 275 11.36 16.27 -8.56
CA TYR A 275 11.49 14.96 -9.17
C TYR A 275 12.44 15.02 -10.35
N ARG A 276 13.33 14.04 -10.43
CA ARG A 276 14.11 13.77 -11.64
C ARG A 276 13.20 13.08 -12.65
N ALA A 277 13.33 13.47 -13.91
CA ALA A 277 12.40 13.07 -14.96
C ALA A 277 13.14 12.42 -16.13
N TRP A 278 12.56 11.33 -16.65
CA TRP A 278 12.97 10.70 -17.90
C TRP A 278 11.76 10.54 -18.79
N GLU A 279 11.92 10.77 -20.10
CA GLU A 279 10.80 10.86 -21.04
C GLU A 279 11.11 10.17 -22.37
N GLY A 280 10.13 9.43 -22.89
CA GLY A 280 10.08 8.92 -24.25
C GLY A 280 8.88 9.52 -24.98
N ARG A 281 9.04 9.85 -26.27
CA ARG A 281 7.99 10.47 -27.09
C ARG A 281 7.63 9.61 -28.28
N GLY A 282 6.35 9.62 -28.65
CA GLY A 282 5.85 8.92 -29.84
C GLY A 282 6.09 7.42 -29.77
N ILE A 283 5.85 6.80 -28.62
CA ILE A 283 6.05 5.37 -28.45
C ILE A 283 4.92 4.62 -29.17
N PRO A 284 5.23 3.79 -30.17
CA PRO A 284 4.21 3.08 -30.93
C PRO A 284 3.50 2.02 -30.09
N ALA A 285 2.29 1.68 -30.51
CA ALA A 285 1.54 0.57 -29.93
C ALA A 285 2.29 -0.76 -30.07
N GLY A 286 2.27 -1.56 -29.00
CA GLY A 286 2.83 -2.91 -28.96
C GLY A 286 3.89 -3.07 -27.87
N PRO A 287 5.17 -3.37 -28.22
CA PRO A 287 6.18 -3.81 -27.27
C PRO A 287 6.66 -2.75 -26.28
N GLY A 288 6.30 -1.46 -26.48
CA GLY A 288 6.64 -0.37 -25.58
C GLY A 288 8.15 -0.13 -25.43
N VAL A 289 8.61 0.19 -24.22
CA VAL A 289 9.99 0.64 -23.94
C VAL A 289 10.75 -0.41 -23.13
N GLU A 290 12.02 -0.62 -23.47
CA GLU A 290 12.93 -1.42 -22.65
C GLU A 290 13.56 -0.54 -21.58
N LEU A 291 13.25 -0.82 -20.31
CA LEU A 291 13.64 -0.01 -19.17
C LEU A 291 14.70 -0.76 -18.35
N ARG A 292 15.73 -0.04 -17.94
CA ARG A 292 16.69 -0.48 -16.93
C ARG A 292 16.84 0.63 -15.90
N ILE A 293 16.47 0.35 -14.66
CA ILE A 293 16.57 1.29 -13.55
C ILE A 293 17.70 0.79 -12.66
N ASP A 294 18.77 1.57 -12.57
CA ASP A 294 19.95 1.30 -11.77
C ASP A 294 19.94 2.17 -10.51
N GLY A 295 20.81 1.85 -9.54
CA GLY A 295 21.03 2.68 -8.35
C GLY A 295 19.90 2.61 -7.33
N LEU A 296 19.08 1.54 -7.36
CA LEU A 296 18.01 1.34 -6.40
C LEU A 296 18.56 1.13 -4.98
N PRO A 297 17.91 1.69 -3.93
CA PRO A 297 18.40 1.61 -2.56
C PRO A 297 18.58 0.17 -2.08
N GLN A 298 19.74 -0.14 -1.47
CA GLN A 298 20.03 -1.47 -0.93
C GLN A 298 20.03 -1.47 0.61
N PRO A 299 19.60 -2.58 1.25
CA PRO A 299 19.75 -2.71 2.69
C PRO A 299 21.23 -2.68 3.04
N GLY A 300 21.61 -1.87 4.04
CA GLY A 300 22.99 -1.74 4.48
C GLY A 300 23.60 -3.10 4.84
N VAL A 301 24.90 -3.27 4.57
CA VAL A 301 25.63 -4.55 4.70
C VAL A 301 25.47 -5.18 6.10
N LEU A 302 25.36 -4.36 7.15
CA LEU A 302 25.12 -4.82 8.52
C LEU A 302 23.69 -5.34 8.75
N ALA A 303 22.67 -4.77 8.09
CA ALA A 303 21.28 -5.23 8.17
C ALA A 303 21.09 -6.57 7.43
N SER A 304 21.80 -6.78 6.32
CA SER A 304 21.77 -8.07 5.61
C SER A 304 22.40 -9.22 6.40
N VAL A 305 23.45 -8.96 7.18
CA VAL A 305 24.11 -9.96 8.05
C VAL A 305 23.25 -10.31 9.27
N GLY A 306 22.57 -9.31 9.86
CA GLY A 306 21.60 -9.54 10.93
C GLY A 306 20.45 -10.45 10.49
N ALA A 307 19.88 -10.22 9.30
CA ALA A 307 18.82 -11.04 8.75
C ALA A 307 19.25 -12.49 8.44
N THR A 308 20.52 -12.72 8.08
CA THR A 308 21.06 -14.07 7.84
C THR A 308 21.29 -14.87 9.12
N LEU A 309 21.60 -14.20 10.24
CA LEU A 309 21.76 -14.85 11.55
C LEU A 309 20.41 -15.22 12.21
N SER A 310 19.34 -14.51 11.86
CA SER A 310 17.96 -14.78 12.31
C SER A 310 17.16 -15.72 11.39
N GLY A 311 17.72 -16.14 10.26
CA GLY A 311 17.10 -17.13 9.37
C GLY A 311 17.14 -18.53 10.00
N SER A 312 15.97 -19.14 10.20
CA SER A 312 15.77 -20.47 10.81
C SER A 312 16.55 -21.62 10.13
N SER A 313 17.05 -21.41 8.91
CA SER A 313 17.86 -22.40 8.16
C SER A 313 19.35 -22.42 8.57
N PHE A 314 19.90 -21.32 9.10
CA PHE A 314 21.31 -21.27 9.56
C PHE A 314 21.55 -22.15 10.78
N TRP A 315 20.65 -22.10 11.77
CA TRP A 315 20.73 -22.91 12.99
C TRP A 315 20.59 -24.42 12.75
N LEU A 316 19.93 -24.82 11.64
CA LEU A 316 19.74 -26.22 11.26
C LEU A 316 20.99 -26.88 10.65
N THR A 317 21.96 -26.10 10.16
CA THR A 317 23.21 -26.64 9.58
C THR A 317 24.43 -26.29 10.42
N ALA A 318 24.49 -25.09 11.01
CA ALA A 318 25.64 -24.64 11.79
C ALA A 318 25.86 -25.45 13.08
N ILE A 319 24.79 -25.78 13.83
CA ILE A 319 24.90 -26.60 15.05
C ILE A 319 25.40 -28.02 14.75
N PRO A 320 24.78 -28.81 13.84
CA PRO A 320 25.24 -30.18 13.61
C PRO A 320 26.65 -30.25 13.00
N SER A 321 27.07 -29.26 12.20
CA SER A 321 28.44 -29.19 11.69
C SER A 321 29.46 -28.86 12.79
N ALA A 322 29.16 -27.90 13.68
CA ALA A 322 30.02 -27.58 14.81
C ALA A 322 30.12 -28.75 15.80
N MET A 323 28.99 -29.43 16.06
CA MET A 323 28.93 -30.61 16.93
C MET A 323 29.64 -31.82 16.32
N GLY A 324 29.55 -32.00 14.99
CA GLY A 324 30.30 -33.02 14.26
C GLY A 324 31.82 -32.80 14.29
N ALA A 325 32.26 -31.55 14.12
CA ALA A 325 33.67 -31.19 14.24
C ALA A 325 34.19 -31.39 15.68
N PHE A 326 33.38 -31.03 16.68
CA PHE A 326 33.72 -31.24 18.09
C PHE A 326 33.81 -32.74 18.46
N LEU A 327 32.87 -33.57 17.96
CA LEU A 327 32.92 -35.02 18.14
C LEU A 327 34.14 -35.64 17.47
N LEU A 328 34.50 -35.21 16.26
CA LEU A 328 35.73 -35.66 15.59
C LEU A 328 36.99 -35.27 16.37
N ALA A 329 37.03 -34.07 16.93
CA ALA A 329 38.14 -33.62 17.77
C ALA A 329 38.27 -34.47 19.04
N LEU A 330 37.15 -34.78 19.72
CA LEU A 330 37.15 -35.66 20.89
C LEU A 330 37.54 -37.10 20.54
N LEU A 331 37.11 -37.61 19.39
CA LEU A 331 37.42 -38.98 18.93
C LEU A 331 38.91 -39.10 18.58
N ALA A 332 39.49 -38.08 17.93
CA ALA A 332 40.92 -37.99 17.69
C ALA A 332 41.73 -37.94 19.00
N LEU A 333 41.29 -37.16 19.99
CA LEU A 333 41.90 -37.09 21.33
C LEU A 333 41.83 -38.43 22.08
N GLY A 334 40.73 -39.17 21.94
CA GLY A 334 40.54 -40.50 22.52
C GLY A 334 41.46 -41.56 21.91
N LEU A 335 41.65 -41.55 20.58
CA LEU A 335 42.55 -42.48 19.88
C LEU A 335 44.02 -42.23 20.23
N VAL A 336 44.43 -40.96 20.35
CA VAL A 336 45.81 -40.59 20.73
C VAL A 336 46.14 -41.02 22.17
N ARG A 337 45.15 -41.04 23.08
CA ARG A 337 45.34 -41.55 24.46
C ARG A 337 45.40 -43.08 24.55
N ARG A 338 44.81 -43.82 23.61
CA ARG A 338 44.77 -45.30 23.63
C ARG A 338 46.03 -45.98 23.06
N TYR A 339 46.87 -45.23 22.35
CA TYR A 339 48.11 -45.73 21.73
C TYR A 339 49.39 -45.50 22.55
N ARG A 340 49.30 -45.31 23.88
CA ARG A 340 50.48 -45.37 24.75
C ARG A 340 50.64 -46.80 25.30
N PRO A 341 51.63 -47.60 24.84
CA PRO A 341 51.86 -48.92 25.39
C PRO A 341 52.39 -48.80 26.83
N ALA A 342 51.87 -49.67 27.69
CA ALA A 342 52.30 -49.80 29.08
C ALA A 342 53.73 -50.36 29.15
N ILE A 343 54.63 -49.65 29.83
CA ILE A 343 55.82 -50.23 30.46
C ILE A 343 55.77 -49.85 31.93
N ALA A 344 55.66 -50.88 32.76
CA ALA A 344 55.69 -50.81 34.21
C ALA A 344 57.13 -50.71 34.71
N THR A 345 57.41 -49.81 35.66
CA THR A 345 58.15 -50.14 36.90
C THR A 345 57.78 -49.13 37.98
N ASP A 346 57.69 -49.66 39.19
CA ASP A 346 57.04 -49.17 40.40
C ASP A 346 57.78 -48.04 41.11
N SER A 347 57.05 -46.99 41.52
CA SER A 347 57.33 -46.11 42.67
C SER A 347 56.16 -45.14 42.89
N THR A 348 55.28 -45.52 43.82
CA THR A 348 54.52 -44.66 44.75
C THR A 348 54.00 -43.30 44.26
N LEU A 349 52.69 -43.30 43.97
CA LEU A 349 51.68 -42.22 43.99
C LEU A 349 52.11 -40.82 44.45
N SER A 350 51.96 -39.82 43.58
CA SER A 350 51.18 -38.58 43.82
C SER A 350 51.08 -37.72 42.55
N PHE A 351 49.91 -37.11 42.35
CA PHE A 351 49.49 -36.25 41.24
C PHE A 351 50.21 -34.89 41.23
N SER A 352 50.47 -34.30 40.04
CA SER A 352 49.97 -32.96 39.69
C SER A 352 50.17 -32.57 38.22
N GLU A 353 49.15 -31.88 37.71
CA GLU A 353 49.01 -31.17 36.43
C GLU A 353 49.99 -29.97 36.34
N SER A 354 50.61 -29.71 35.19
CA SER A 354 50.22 -28.74 34.14
C SER A 354 51.26 -27.61 34.06
N ASP A 355 51.80 -27.38 32.87
CA ASP A 355 52.58 -26.18 32.56
C ASP A 355 51.97 -25.52 31.32
N MET A 356 51.03 -24.62 31.60
CA MET A 356 50.69 -23.50 30.73
C MET A 356 50.97 -22.26 31.59
N GLY A 357 52.05 -21.57 31.25
CA GLY A 357 52.73 -20.62 32.12
C GLY A 357 51.85 -19.49 32.68
N LEU A 358 51.72 -19.51 34.00
CA LEU A 358 51.49 -18.35 34.87
C LEU A 358 52.55 -18.46 35.97
N SER A 359 53.19 -17.35 36.36
CA SER A 359 54.13 -17.38 37.49
C SER A 359 53.44 -17.98 38.74
N PRO A 360 54.14 -18.74 39.60
CA PRO A 360 53.52 -19.45 40.74
C PRO A 360 52.69 -18.56 41.68
N GLN A 361 52.96 -17.25 41.71
CA GLN A 361 52.16 -16.30 42.47
C GLN A 361 50.81 -15.95 41.81
N ARG A 362 50.72 -15.90 40.46
CA ARG A 362 49.49 -15.53 39.75
C ARG A 362 48.43 -16.63 39.76
N SER A 363 48.82 -17.91 39.84
CA SER A 363 47.87 -19.03 39.95
C SER A 363 47.16 -19.09 41.31
N VAL A 364 47.83 -18.66 42.38
CA VAL A 364 47.24 -18.56 43.72
C VAL A 364 46.21 -17.42 43.77
N ILE A 365 46.50 -16.28 43.15
CA ILE A 365 45.57 -15.13 43.16
C ILE A 365 44.33 -15.41 42.29
N VAL A 366 44.50 -16.07 41.14
CA VAL A 366 43.37 -16.47 40.28
C VAL A 366 42.45 -17.47 40.98
N SER A 367 43.01 -18.42 41.75
CA SER A 367 42.18 -19.37 42.52
C SER A 367 41.51 -18.72 43.74
N ALA A 368 42.14 -17.75 44.39
CA ALA A 368 41.53 -16.95 45.45
C ALA A 368 40.36 -16.10 44.94
N LEU A 369 40.49 -15.50 43.75
CA LEU A 369 39.41 -14.72 43.11
C LEU A 369 38.21 -15.61 42.74
N ALA A 370 38.46 -16.81 42.21
CA ALA A 370 37.42 -17.78 41.89
C ALA A 370 36.67 -18.29 43.14
N ALA A 371 37.37 -18.42 44.27
CA ALA A 371 36.76 -18.79 45.54
C ALA A 371 35.90 -17.64 46.13
N LEU A 372 36.36 -16.39 46.01
CA LEU A 372 35.62 -15.21 46.47
C LEU A 372 34.33 -15.02 45.66
N ASP A 373 34.39 -15.16 44.33
CA ASP A 373 33.22 -15.05 43.45
C ASP A 373 32.18 -16.12 43.75
N ASN A 374 32.60 -17.37 44.03
CA ASN A 374 31.68 -18.44 44.41
C ASN A 374 30.98 -18.18 45.74
N ARG A 375 31.65 -17.58 46.73
CA ARG A 375 31.04 -17.29 48.04
C ARG A 375 30.04 -16.15 47.98
N TYR A 376 30.29 -15.14 47.14
CA TYR A 376 29.30 -14.09 46.85
C TYR A 376 28.08 -14.65 46.10
N HIS A 377 28.30 -15.49 45.07
CA HIS A 377 27.21 -16.10 44.30
C HIS A 377 26.33 -17.03 45.16
N ASN A 378 26.91 -17.65 46.20
CA ASN A 378 26.19 -18.46 47.17
C ASN A 378 25.55 -17.64 48.32
N GLY A 379 25.68 -16.31 48.30
CA GLY A 379 25.06 -15.40 49.29
C GLY A 379 25.73 -15.38 50.66
N GLU A 380 26.98 -15.86 50.77
CA GLU A 380 27.72 -15.96 52.03
C GLU A 380 28.48 -14.68 52.41
N LEU A 381 28.44 -13.65 51.56
CA LEU A 381 29.15 -12.38 51.70
C LEU A 381 28.23 -11.22 51.32
N GLU A 382 28.27 -10.13 52.11
CA GLU A 382 27.62 -8.87 51.74
C GLU A 382 28.37 -8.19 50.58
N GLU A 383 27.63 -7.48 49.73
CA GLU A 383 28.15 -6.88 48.48
C GLU A 383 29.27 -5.87 48.74
N ALA A 384 29.18 -5.10 49.82
CA ALA A 384 30.22 -4.14 50.20
C ALA A 384 31.55 -4.83 50.55
N ASP A 385 31.50 -5.95 51.27
CA ASP A 385 32.69 -6.73 51.65
C ASP A 385 33.28 -7.47 50.45
N TYR A 386 32.42 -7.97 49.55
CA TYR A 386 32.84 -8.60 48.30
C TYR A 386 33.62 -7.64 47.40
N LEU A 387 33.12 -6.42 47.20
CA LEU A 387 33.76 -5.42 46.35
C LEU A 387 35.11 -4.95 46.92
N ALA A 388 35.22 -4.80 48.24
CA ALA A 388 36.48 -4.44 48.90
C ALA A 388 37.57 -5.51 48.68
N HIS A 389 37.27 -6.79 48.99
CA HIS A 389 38.23 -7.88 48.86
C HIS A 389 38.59 -8.21 47.41
N ARG A 390 37.64 -8.04 46.48
CA ARG A 390 37.88 -8.24 45.06
C ARG A 390 38.84 -7.20 44.50
N SER A 391 38.73 -5.94 44.94
CA SER A 391 39.61 -4.87 44.47
C SER A 391 41.07 -5.06 44.91
N GLU A 392 41.29 -5.58 46.13
CA GLU A 392 42.62 -5.87 46.67
C GLU A 392 43.30 -7.02 45.92
N LEU A 393 42.60 -8.13 45.69
CA LEU A 393 43.12 -9.27 44.95
C LEU A 393 43.36 -8.98 43.45
N VAL A 394 42.55 -8.09 42.85
CA VAL A 394 42.75 -7.64 41.47
C VAL A 394 43.96 -6.72 41.37
N ALA A 395 44.18 -5.84 42.34
CA ALA A 395 45.40 -5.01 42.40
C ALA A 395 46.66 -5.88 42.57
N GLU A 396 46.59 -6.90 43.42
CA GLU A 396 47.69 -7.85 43.63
C GLU A 396 47.98 -8.72 42.39
N ALA A 397 46.95 -9.09 41.62
CA ALA A 397 47.10 -9.84 40.36
C ALA A 397 47.81 -9.03 39.25
N LEU A 398 47.56 -7.71 39.22
CA LEU A 398 48.03 -6.80 38.18
C LEU A 398 49.46 -6.29 38.44
N GLY A 399 49.95 -6.35 39.68
CA GLY A 399 51.36 -6.19 40.02
C GLY A 399 51.92 -4.78 39.86
N GLU A 400 51.21 -3.77 40.38
CA GLU A 400 51.62 -2.36 40.27
C GLU A 400 51.96 -1.75 41.66
N TYR A 401 53.16 -1.16 41.79
CA TYR A 401 53.66 -0.41 42.95
C TYR A 401 52.96 0.97 43.05
N PRO A 402 52.92 1.62 44.24
CA PRO A 402 52.13 2.83 44.48
C PRO A 402 52.83 4.08 43.92
N TYR A 403 52.04 5.03 43.41
CA TYR A 403 52.45 6.42 43.29
C TYR A 403 51.75 7.23 44.38
N GLU A 404 52.52 7.62 45.40
CA GLU A 404 52.30 8.87 46.12
C GLU A 404 52.76 10.03 45.21
N GLU A 405 51.95 11.07 45.06
CA GLU A 405 52.48 12.43 44.93
C GLU A 405 51.54 13.43 45.62
N ASN A 406 52.12 14.12 46.60
CA ASN A 406 51.57 15.25 47.32
C ASN A 406 51.40 16.48 46.40
N GLY A 407 50.44 17.35 46.72
CA GLY A 407 50.64 18.79 46.52
C GLY A 407 49.48 19.59 45.91
N GLU A 408 48.68 20.16 46.81
CA GLU A 408 48.19 21.56 46.76
C GLU A 408 47.17 22.01 45.69
N ALA A 409 45.91 22.04 46.14
CA ALA A 409 45.01 23.20 46.22
C ALA A 409 45.24 24.46 45.35
N SER A 410 44.23 24.75 44.54
CA SER A 410 43.67 26.07 44.18
C SER A 410 42.38 25.74 43.41
N GLU A 411 41.16 25.83 43.97
CA GLU A 411 40.42 27.03 44.41
C GLU A 411 40.49 28.21 43.43
N ASP A 412 39.43 28.29 42.60
CA ASP A 412 38.74 29.45 42.00
C ASP A 412 38.04 28.91 40.72
N ASP A 413 36.76 29.11 40.44
CA ASP A 413 35.75 30.01 40.97
C ASP A 413 34.36 29.42 40.67
N LYS A 414 33.43 29.95 41.44
CA LYS A 414 32.02 29.62 41.68
C LYS A 414 31.11 29.70 40.45
N LEU A 415 29.90 29.19 40.68
CA LEU A 415 28.57 29.82 40.53
C LEU A 415 27.62 28.86 39.78
N ILE A 416 26.64 28.26 40.50
CA ILE A 416 25.27 28.80 40.72
C ILE A 416 24.48 28.71 39.39
N THR A 417 23.34 28.02 39.24
CA THR A 417 22.27 27.69 40.20
C THR A 417 21.35 26.61 39.62
N ASP A 418 20.77 25.85 40.54
CA ASP A 418 19.52 25.11 40.42
C ASP A 418 18.30 26.07 40.35
N GLU A 419 17.14 25.48 40.08
CA GLU A 419 15.79 25.95 40.40
C GLU A 419 14.95 26.77 39.37
N GLN A 420 13.93 26.04 38.86
CA GLN A 420 12.50 26.29 39.09
C GLN A 420 11.77 27.47 38.42
N SER A 421 10.80 27.05 37.59
CA SER A 421 9.35 27.35 37.68
C SER A 421 8.80 28.78 37.61
N GLY A 422 7.68 28.89 36.88
CA GLY A 422 6.78 30.06 36.82
C GLY A 422 7.18 31.07 35.72
N GLU A 423 6.32 31.68 34.93
CA GLU A 423 4.87 31.84 34.93
C GLU A 423 4.40 32.25 33.53
N ARG A 424 3.16 31.86 33.22
CA ARG A 424 2.06 32.57 32.55
C ARG A 424 2.28 33.90 31.78
N TYR A 425 1.41 34.02 30.77
CA TYR A 425 0.90 35.20 30.04
C TYR A 425 1.66 35.67 28.79
N ALA A 426 1.20 35.23 27.62
CA ALA A 426 0.36 36.05 26.72
C ALA A 426 -0.33 35.15 25.68
#